data_AF-A0A9P0PM00-F1
#
_entry.id   AF-A0A9P0PM00-F1
#
_cell.length_a   1.000
_cell.length_b   1.000
_cell.length_c   1.000
_cell.angle_alpha   90.00
_cell.angle_beta   90.00
_cell.angle_gamma   90.00
#
_symmetry.space_group_name_H-M   'P 1'
#
loop_
_entity.id
_entity.type
_entity.pdbx_description
1 polymer ?
#
loop_
_entity_poly.entity_id
_entity_poly.type
_entity_poly.pdbx_seq_one_letter_code
_entity_poly.pdbx_strand_id
1 'polypeptide(L)' 'MNPIENVWEFLKSEVTMKAPTTKQELINILNDTLKHNPELKIKIQNCISSMPRRVEAVLAAKGGHTKY' A
#
# COMPACT_ATOMS: atom_id res chain seq x y z
N MET A 1 6.01 10.40 4.86
CA MET A 1 4.68 9.89 5.22
C MET A 1 3.77 9.91 4.00
N ASN A 2 3.97 8.95 3.09
CA ASN A 2 3.13 8.80 1.91
C ASN A 2 2.28 7.53 2.08
N PRO A 3 0.94 7.62 2.18
CA PRO A 3 0.07 6.47 2.38
C PRO A 3 0.17 5.42 1.26
N ILE A 4 0.68 5.78 0.09
CA ILE A 4 0.88 4.85 -1.02
C ILE A 4 1.91 3.75 -0.71
N GLU A 5 2.85 3.98 0.22
CA GLU A 5 3.85 2.97 0.60
C GLU A 5 3.20 1.69 1.14
N ASN A 6 2.13 1.85 1.93
CA ASN A 6 1.34 0.73 2.42
C ASN A 6 0.62 -0.04 1.30
N VAL A 7 0.26 0.65 0.21
CA VAL A 7 -0.34 0.04 -0.98
C VAL A 7 0.72 -0.72 -1.77
N TRP A 8 1.92 -0.14 -1.91
CA TRP A 8 3.05 -0.81 -2.55
C TRP A 8 3.48 -2.08 -1.81
N GLU A 9 3.50 -2.05 -0.48
CA GLU A 9 3.81 -3.22 0.33
C GLU A 9 2.82 -4.36 0.09
N PHE A 10 1.52 -4.05 0.02
CA PHE A 10 0.49 -5.03 -0.32
C PHE A 10 0.70 -5.61 -1.73
N LEU A 11 0.90 -4.76 -2.73
CA LEU A 11 1.12 -5.21 -4.11
C LEU A 11 2.38 -6.07 -4.25
N LYS A 12 3.44 -5.75 -3.50
CA LYS A 12 4.66 -6.57 -3.44
C LYS A 12 4.37 -7.94 -2.85
N SER A 13 3.60 -8.03 -1.76
CA SER A 13 3.18 -9.30 -1.16
C SER A 13 2.41 -10.18 -2.15
N GLU A 14 1.47 -9.59 -2.89
CA GLU A 14 0.69 -10.30 -3.92
C GLU A 14 1.58 -10.83 -5.05
N VAL A 15 2.53 -10.03 -5.51
CA VAL A 15 3.51 -10.42 -6.53
C VAL A 15 4.42 -11.54 -6.01
N THR A 16 4.92 -11.43 -4.78
CA THR A 16 5.79 -12.44 -4.16
C THR A 16 5.06 -13.77 -4.02
N MET A 17 3.80 -13.76 -3.59
CA MET A 17 2.99 -14.97 -3.45
C MET A 17 2.74 -15.67 -4.78
N LYS A 18 2.48 -14.90 -5.85
CA LYS A 18 2.23 -15.44 -7.20
C LYS A 18 3.51 -15.75 -7.98
N ALA A 19 4.67 -15.31 -7.51
CA ALA A 19 6.01 -15.62 -8.01
C ALA A 19 6.15 -15.59 -9.55
N PRO A 20 5.91 -14.44 -10.21
CA PRO A 20 6.05 -14.34 -11.66
C PRO A 20 7.49 -14.57 -12.11
N THR A 21 7.65 -15.26 -13.23
CA THR A 21 8.95 -15.53 -13.86
C THR A 21 9.21 -14.64 -15.08
N THR A 22 8.16 -14.02 -15.61
CA THR A 22 8.26 -13.07 -16.72
C THR A 22 7.73 -11.69 -16.36
N LYS A 23 8.20 -10.67 -17.09
CA LYS A 23 7.67 -9.31 -16.97
C LYS A 23 6.18 -9.24 -17.30
N GLN A 24 5.72 -10.04 -18.26
CA GLN A 24 4.31 -10.05 -18.65
C GLN A 24 3.42 -10.63 -17.55
N GLU A 25 3.86 -11.70 -16.89
CA GLU A 25 3.17 -12.27 -15.72
C GLU A 25 3.08 -11.24 -14.59
N LEU A 26 4.19 -10.56 -14.29
CA LEU A 26 4.20 -9.48 -13.29
C LEU A 26 3.17 -8.39 -13.61
N ILE A 27 3.14 -7.90 -14.85
CA ILE A 27 2.17 -6.88 -15.29
C ILE A 27 0.74 -7.41 -15.17
N ASN A 28 0.49 -8.65 -15.56
CA ASN A 28 -0.84 -9.25 -15.48
C ASN A 28 -1.30 -9.38 -14.03
N ILE A 29 -0.43 -9.85 -13.12
CA ILE A 29 -0.70 -9.95 -11.69
C ILE A 29 -1.05 -8.58 -11.12
N LEU A 30 -0.24 -7.56 -11.39
CA LEU A 30 -0.49 -6.21 -10.89
C LEU A 30 -1.82 -5.66 -11.39
N ASN A 31 -2.11 -5.80 -12.68
CA ASN A 31 -3.37 -5.34 -13.27
C ASN A 31 -4.58 -6.07 -12.69
N ASP A 32 -4.47 -7.38 -12.49
CA ASP A 32 -5.52 -8.20 -11.93
C ASP A 32 -5.79 -7.83 -10.46
N THR A 33 -4.74 -7.74 -9.65
CA THR A 33 -4.83 -7.32 -8.25
C THR A 33 -5.40 -5.89 -8.15
N LEU A 34 -5.00 -4.96 -9.02
CA LEU A 34 -5.53 -3.58 -9.02
C LEU A 34 -7.03 -3.51 -9.36
N LYS A 35 -7.51 -4.36 -10.28
CA LYS A 35 -8.91 -4.30 -10.76
C LYS A 35 -9.85 -5.13 -9.90
N HIS A 36 -9.41 -6.30 -9.47
CA HIS A 36 -10.30 -7.34 -8.94
C HIS A 36 -10.09 -7.67 -7.46
N ASN A 37 -8.97 -7.27 -6.83
CA ASN A 37 -8.74 -7.59 -5.43
C ASN A 37 -9.55 -6.65 -4.49
N PRO A 38 -10.55 -7.15 -3.75
CA PRO A 38 -11.35 -6.31 -2.85
C PRO A 38 -10.56 -5.84 -1.62
N GLU A 39 -9.58 -6.62 -1.15
CA GLU A 39 -8.76 -6.25 0.00
C GLU A 39 -7.89 -5.02 -0.30
N LEU A 40 -7.41 -4.91 -1.54
CA LEU A 40 -6.67 -3.72 -1.98
C LEU A 40 -7.52 -2.46 -1.85
N LYS A 41 -8.80 -2.51 -2.25
CA LYS A 41 -9.71 -1.37 -2.10
C LYS A 41 -9.88 -0.96 -0.63
N ILE A 42 -10.04 -1.94 0.25
CA ILE A 42 -10.12 -1.71 1.70
C ILE A 42 -8.81 -1.10 2.23
N LYS A 43 -7.65 -1.60 1.80
CA LYS A 43 -6.34 -1.05 2.18
C LYS A 43 -6.18 0.40 1.73
N ILE A 44 -6.54 0.72 0.49
CA ILE A 44 -6.51 2.11 -0.03
C ILE A 44 -7.40 3.02 0.83
N GLN A 45 -8.63 2.59 1.11
CA GLN A 45 -9.55 3.37 1.94
C GLN A 45 -9.00 3.60 3.36
N ASN A 46 -8.39 2.58 3.96
CA ASN A 46 -7.76 2.67 5.27
C ASN A 46 -6.53 3.60 5.27
N CYS A 47 -5.76 3.61 4.19
CA CYS A 47 -4.63 4.51 4.04
C CYS A 47 -5.10 5.96 4.03
N ILE A 48 -6.14 6.27 3.25
CA ILE A 48 -6.74 7.61 3.18
C ILE A 48 -7.35 8.01 4.52
N SER A 49 -8.17 7.15 5.13
CA SER A 49 -8.84 7.46 6.41
C SER A 49 -7.86 7.59 7.59
N SER A 50 -6.66 7.01 7.48
CA SER A 50 -5.61 7.14 8.50
C SER A 50 -4.82 8.46 8.44
N MET A 51 -4.95 9.24 7.36
CA MET A 51 -4.12 10.43 7.13
C MET A 51 -4.20 11.49 8.24
N PRO A 52 -5.37 11.82 8.81
CA PRO A 52 -5.44 12.78 9.92
C PRO A 52 -4.59 12.33 11.12
N ARG A 53 -4.75 11.08 11.56
CA ARG A 53 -3.99 10.48 12.68
C ARG A 53 -2.48 10.42 12.42
N ARG A 54 -2.11 10.19 11.16
CA ARG A 54 -0.72 10.20 10.69
C ARG A 54 -0.10 11.60 10.84
N VAL A 55 -0.82 12.64 10.41
CA VAL A 55 -0.39 14.04 10.58
C VAL A 55 -0.27 14.42 12.06
N GLU A 56 -1.26 14.05 12.89
CA GLU A 56 -1.20 14.25 14.34
C GLU A 56 0.06 13.63 14.96
N ALA A 57 0.45 12.43 14.52
CA ALA A 57 1.67 11.79 15.00
C ALA A 57 2.95 12.57 14.63
N VAL A 58 3.00 13.19 13.43
CA VAL A 58 4.14 14.04 13.03
C VAL A 58 4.20 15.30 13.89
N LEU A 59 3.04 15.91 14.15
CA LEU A 59 2.96 17.11 14.99
C LEU A 59 3.41 16.80 16.42
N ALA A 60 2.96 15.69 16.99
CA ALA A 60 3.39 15.22 18.31
C ALA A 60 4.89 14.91 18.36
N ALA A 61 5.46 14.38 17.27
CA ALA A 61 6.88 14.14 17.11
C ALA A 61 7.69 15.40 16.76
N LYS A 62 7.07 16.58 16.68
CA LYS A 62 7.70 17.85 16.27
C LYS A 62 8.43 17.73 14.92
N GLY A 63 7.86 17.00 13.98
CA GLY A 63 8.45 16.73 12.68
C GLY A 63 9.42 15.55 12.63
N GLY A 64 9.64 14.86 13.76
CA GLY A 64 10.44 13.63 13.84
C GLY A 64 9.79 12.42 13.18
N HIS A 65 10.53 11.31 13.14
CA HIS A 65 10.04 10.04 12.61
C HIS A 65 8.84 9.52 13.41
N THR A 66 7.90 8.90 12.70
CA THR A 66 6.72 8.28 13.28
C THR A 66 6.68 6.80 12.91
N LYS A 67 5.82 6.02 13.56
CA LYS A 67 5.55 4.61 13.20
C LYS A 67 4.90 4.41 11.82
N TYR A 68 4.55 5.49 11.13
CA TYR A 68 3.80 5.54 9.88
C TYR A 68 4.63 6.04 8.70
#